data_AF-A0A958CJT4-F1
#
_entry.id   AF-A0A958CJT4-F1
#
_cell.length_a   1.000
_cell.length_b   1.000
_cell.length_c   1.000
_cell.angle_alpha   90.00
_cell.angle_beta   90.00
_cell.angle_gamma   90.00
#
_symmetry.space_group_name_H-M   'P 1'
#
loop_
_entity.id
_entity.type
_entity.pdbx_description
1 polymer ?
#
loop_
_entity_poly.entity_id
_entity_poly.type
_entity_poly.pdbx_seq_one_letter_code
_entity_poly.pdbx_strand_id
1 'polypeptide(L)'
;MSIDPQTSLQSQLAAHAWHNDTVPVTATIDIDRPLIVDGCFLTGWLPAATAHPARVTFNVLHDDGPAVILQGPTAGVIGCVFRYPRQDRSNPRPYPPTIHATTGGVTVRHCVFQGSYQMMQLDKAGHDVIDDIWGQVLNVGIEASNADDVTRFSHIHLWPNWSMDALPFAYNPPGNASGAAAGMVLRGLDWAHLDDVFVFGCRTAVQVLPGRGGRGCGFRAGTIDIDACSVGLDVRAIGQDGISIANLTMAGNTHYGAEPLTGILMDAPDGGHMVVTAAHYHGNIGQQVAYLRSSPDKLRMISVIRETF
;
A
#
# COMPACT_ATOMS: atom_id res chain seq x y z
N MET A 1 -28.94 27.07 -11.49
CA MET A 1 -28.05 26.69 -10.37
C MET A 1 -26.81 26.07 -10.97
N SER A 2 -25.61 26.51 -10.58
CA SER A 2 -24.39 25.76 -10.88
C SER A 2 -24.51 24.42 -10.18
N ILE A 3 -24.41 23.31 -10.91
CA ILE A 3 -24.23 21.99 -10.31
C ILE A 3 -22.88 22.03 -9.59
N ASP A 4 -22.80 21.49 -8.37
CA ASP A 4 -21.54 21.37 -7.64
C ASP A 4 -20.54 20.50 -8.44
N PRO A 5 -19.23 20.85 -8.47
CA PRO A 5 -18.22 20.11 -9.22
C PRO A 5 -18.22 18.60 -8.95
N GLN A 6 -18.40 18.18 -7.69
CA GLN A 6 -18.40 16.76 -7.36
C GLN A 6 -19.62 16.04 -7.97
N THR A 7 -20.81 16.62 -7.84
CA THR A 7 -22.05 16.08 -8.41
C THR A 7 -21.96 15.96 -9.93
N SER A 8 -21.35 16.95 -10.59
CA SER A 8 -21.08 16.91 -12.03
C SER A 8 -20.14 15.75 -12.39
N LEU A 9 -19.03 15.59 -11.66
CA LEU A 9 -18.09 14.47 -11.87
C LEU A 9 -18.77 13.12 -11.66
N GLN A 10 -19.54 12.96 -10.59
CA GLN A 10 -20.23 11.69 -10.32
C GLN A 10 -21.23 11.34 -11.44
N SER A 11 -21.89 12.34 -12.02
CA SER A 11 -22.79 12.14 -13.16
C SER A 11 -22.05 11.70 -14.42
N GLN A 12 -20.85 12.24 -14.66
CA GLN A 12 -19.98 11.83 -15.77
C GLN A 12 -19.49 10.40 -15.58
N LEU A 13 -18.99 10.05 -14.39
CA LEU A 13 -18.59 8.68 -14.06
C LEU A 13 -19.72 7.67 -14.29
N ALA A 14 -20.94 8.01 -13.86
CA ALA A 14 -22.11 7.16 -14.07
C ALA A 14 -22.49 7.01 -15.56
N ALA A 15 -22.35 8.08 -16.36
CA ALA A 15 -22.64 8.03 -17.79
C ALA A 15 -21.63 7.19 -18.59
N HIS A 16 -20.41 7.03 -18.07
CA HIS A 16 -19.33 6.24 -18.68
C HIS A 16 -19.17 4.84 -18.05
N ALA A 17 -20.04 4.49 -17.11
CA ALA A 17 -19.93 3.24 -16.39
C ALA A 17 -20.03 2.03 -17.32
N TRP A 18 -19.21 1.00 -17.10
CA TRP A 18 -19.16 -0.23 -17.92
C TRP A 18 -18.78 -0.04 -19.39
N HIS A 19 -18.20 1.10 -19.74
CA HIS A 19 -17.75 1.39 -21.10
C HIS A 19 -16.22 1.39 -21.26
N ASN A 20 -15.46 1.17 -20.17
CA ASN A 20 -14.00 1.30 -20.14
C ASN A 20 -13.50 2.68 -20.62
N ASP A 21 -14.38 3.67 -20.57
CA ASP A 21 -14.11 5.04 -21.00
C ASP A 21 -13.27 5.76 -19.94
N THR A 22 -12.60 6.82 -20.39
CA THR A 22 -11.84 7.72 -19.52
C THR A 22 -12.66 8.98 -19.22
N VAL A 23 -12.81 9.29 -17.94
CA VAL A 23 -13.39 10.54 -17.42
C VAL A 23 -12.26 11.44 -16.91
N PRO A 24 -11.82 12.44 -17.69
CA PRO A 24 -10.76 13.35 -17.28
C PRO A 24 -11.26 14.42 -16.32
N VAL A 25 -10.44 14.75 -15.33
CA VAL A 25 -10.62 15.88 -14.43
C VAL A 25 -9.45 16.83 -14.61
N THR A 26 -9.75 18.13 -14.70
CA THR A 26 -8.75 19.17 -15.02
C THR A 26 -8.64 20.25 -13.95
N ALA A 27 -9.35 20.11 -12.83
CA ALA A 27 -9.34 21.06 -11.73
C ALA A 27 -9.44 20.31 -10.40
N THR A 28 -8.92 20.93 -9.34
CA THR A 28 -9.09 20.42 -7.97
C THR A 28 -10.57 20.25 -7.63
N ILE A 29 -10.92 19.13 -7.01
CA ILE A 29 -12.29 18.85 -6.55
C ILE A 29 -12.25 18.60 -5.05
N ASP A 30 -13.09 19.31 -4.32
CA ASP A 30 -13.41 18.97 -2.95
C ASP A 30 -14.45 17.85 -2.98
N ILE A 31 -14.16 16.73 -2.31
CA ILE A 31 -15.09 15.61 -2.20
C ILE A 31 -15.65 15.58 -0.77
N ASP A 32 -16.97 15.70 -0.65
CA ASP A 32 -17.73 15.69 0.62
C ASP A 32 -18.49 14.36 0.84
N ARG A 33 -18.37 13.44 -0.12
CA ARG A 33 -18.95 12.09 -0.14
C ARG A 33 -18.12 11.16 -1.03
N PRO A 34 -18.26 9.82 -0.93
CA PRO A 34 -17.58 8.89 -1.82
C PRO A 34 -17.87 9.12 -3.31
N LEU A 35 -16.84 9.02 -4.15
CA LEU A 35 -16.98 8.89 -5.61
C LEU A 35 -17.07 7.42 -6.01
N ILE A 36 -18.03 7.09 -6.88
CA ILE A 36 -18.17 5.75 -7.45
C ILE A 36 -17.60 5.73 -8.86
N VAL A 37 -16.57 4.92 -9.08
CA VAL A 37 -15.97 4.64 -10.38
C VAL A 37 -16.33 3.20 -10.74
N ASP A 38 -17.24 3.04 -11.71
CA ASP A 38 -17.86 1.75 -12.03
C ASP A 38 -17.52 1.30 -13.46
N GLY A 39 -16.51 0.45 -13.64
CA GLY A 39 -16.08 -0.01 -14.96
C GLY A 39 -15.65 1.09 -15.94
N CYS A 40 -15.02 2.15 -15.44
CA CYS A 40 -14.43 3.25 -16.19
C CYS A 40 -13.16 3.79 -15.50
N PHE A 41 -12.49 4.76 -16.11
CA PHE A 41 -11.24 5.33 -15.59
C PHE A 41 -11.43 6.80 -15.19
N LEU A 42 -11.23 7.12 -13.92
CA LEU A 42 -11.05 8.48 -13.44
C LEU A 42 -9.59 8.90 -13.71
N THR A 43 -9.37 9.98 -14.47
CA THR A 43 -8.01 10.44 -14.77
C THR A 43 -7.80 11.91 -14.37
N GLY A 44 -6.68 12.19 -13.69
CA GLY A 44 -6.39 13.50 -13.12
C GLY A 44 -5.16 14.19 -13.72
N TRP A 45 -4.78 13.91 -14.96
CA TRP A 45 -3.59 14.51 -15.55
C TRP A 45 -3.81 15.99 -15.90
N LEU A 46 -2.93 16.86 -15.39
CA LEU A 46 -2.88 18.27 -15.76
C LEU A 46 -1.75 18.50 -16.76
N PRO A 47 -1.97 19.31 -17.81
CA PRO A 47 -0.87 19.79 -18.66
C PRO A 47 0.14 20.53 -17.79
N ALA A 48 1.40 20.06 -17.76
CA ALA A 48 2.48 20.75 -17.07
C ALA A 48 3.53 21.23 -18.07
N ALA A 49 3.97 22.50 -17.91
CA ALA A 49 5.14 23.06 -18.58
C ALA A 49 6.46 22.78 -17.81
N THR A 50 6.41 21.87 -16.83
CA THR A 50 7.53 21.48 -15.99
C THR A 50 7.85 20.00 -16.18
N ALA A 51 9.04 19.57 -15.77
CA ALA A 51 9.52 18.19 -15.93
C ALA A 51 8.72 17.13 -15.14
N HIS A 52 7.77 17.54 -14.31
CA HIS A 52 6.91 16.64 -13.53
C HIS A 52 5.45 16.85 -13.94
N PRO A 53 4.72 15.78 -14.33
CA PRO A 53 3.31 15.91 -14.68
C PRO A 53 2.52 16.39 -13.47
N ALA A 54 1.82 17.52 -13.62
CA ALA A 54 0.91 18.01 -12.60
C ALA A 54 -0.30 17.06 -12.55
N ARG A 55 -0.79 16.81 -11.34
CA ARG A 55 -1.91 15.90 -11.05
C ARG A 55 -3.02 16.69 -10.38
N VAL A 56 -4.27 16.41 -10.72
CA VAL A 56 -5.45 16.95 -10.05
C VAL A 56 -5.44 16.50 -8.60
N THR A 57 -5.80 17.43 -7.71
CA THR A 57 -5.97 17.14 -6.30
C THR A 57 -7.45 16.93 -5.98
N PHE A 58 -7.75 15.83 -5.29
CA PHE A 58 -9.02 15.60 -4.60
C PHE A 58 -8.83 15.90 -3.12
N ASN A 59 -9.48 16.95 -2.61
CA ASN A 59 -9.48 17.25 -1.18
C ASN A 59 -10.60 16.45 -0.53
N VAL A 60 -10.25 15.48 0.31
CA VAL A 60 -11.20 14.64 1.02
C VAL A 60 -11.71 15.35 2.26
N LEU A 61 -12.97 15.77 2.23
CA LEU A 61 -13.64 16.57 3.26
C LEU A 61 -14.70 15.77 4.03
N HIS A 62 -14.61 14.45 4.03
CA HIS A 62 -15.52 13.55 4.74
C HIS A 62 -14.76 12.35 5.33
N ASP A 63 -15.39 11.66 6.26
CA ASP A 63 -14.86 10.48 6.99
C ASP A 63 -15.90 9.35 7.14
N ASP A 64 -17.04 9.45 6.45
CA ASP A 64 -18.15 8.48 6.47
C ASP A 64 -17.98 7.29 5.51
N GLY A 65 -16.91 7.28 4.71
CA GLY A 65 -16.58 6.19 3.80
C GLY A 65 -15.32 6.45 2.97
N PRO A 66 -14.99 5.56 2.01
CA PRO A 66 -13.87 5.77 1.12
C PRO A 66 -14.00 7.03 0.26
N ALA A 67 -12.88 7.66 -0.10
CA ALA A 67 -12.89 8.78 -1.04
C ALA A 67 -13.33 8.32 -2.44
N VAL A 68 -12.84 7.16 -2.87
CA VAL A 68 -13.21 6.52 -4.13
C VAL A 68 -13.54 5.05 -3.90
N ILE A 69 -14.66 4.61 -4.44
CA ILE A 69 -15.04 3.19 -4.53
C ILE A 69 -14.83 2.76 -5.97
N LEU A 70 -13.94 1.79 -6.17
CA LEU A 70 -13.76 1.09 -7.43
C LEU A 70 -14.67 -0.14 -7.44
N GLN A 71 -15.58 -0.18 -8.41
CA GLN A 71 -16.48 -1.30 -8.65
C GLN A 71 -16.59 -1.58 -10.15
N GLY A 72 -17.11 -2.74 -10.52
CA GLY A 72 -17.17 -3.14 -11.93
C GLY A 72 -15.82 -3.49 -12.56
N PRO A 73 -15.82 -4.23 -13.68
CA PRO A 73 -14.61 -4.72 -14.31
C PRO A 73 -13.77 -3.55 -14.84
N THR A 74 -12.45 -3.60 -14.64
CA THR A 74 -11.48 -2.62 -15.19
C THR A 74 -11.60 -1.18 -14.67
N ALA A 75 -12.34 -0.95 -13.58
CA ALA A 75 -12.40 0.37 -12.96
C ALA A 75 -11.02 0.85 -12.52
N GLY A 76 -10.76 2.15 -12.66
CA GLY A 76 -9.47 2.67 -12.26
C GLY A 76 -9.38 4.16 -11.97
N VAL A 77 -8.31 4.50 -11.25
CA VAL A 77 -7.90 5.87 -10.93
C VAL A 77 -6.48 6.07 -11.42
N ILE A 78 -6.25 7.12 -12.23
CA ILE A 78 -4.93 7.38 -12.81
C ILE A 78 -4.55 8.85 -12.66
N GLY A 79 -3.36 9.13 -12.13
CA GLY A 79 -2.79 10.48 -12.17
C GLY A 79 -3.43 11.45 -11.18
N CYS A 80 -3.79 11.00 -9.98
CA CYS A 80 -4.51 11.80 -8.98
C CYS A 80 -3.71 11.99 -7.69
N VAL A 81 -3.87 13.16 -7.05
CA VAL A 81 -3.43 13.40 -5.67
C VAL A 81 -4.66 13.36 -4.77
N PHE A 82 -4.63 12.55 -3.73
CA PHE A 82 -5.63 12.55 -2.67
C PHE A 82 -5.06 13.25 -1.44
N ARG A 83 -5.73 14.30 -0.98
CA ARG A 83 -5.29 15.10 0.17
C ARG A 83 -6.38 15.14 1.23
N TYR A 84 -6.00 14.88 2.47
CA TYR A 84 -6.89 15.00 3.63
C TYR A 84 -6.58 16.29 4.40
N PRO A 85 -7.17 17.44 4.02
CA PRO A 85 -6.86 18.73 4.64
C PRO A 85 -7.27 18.82 6.12
N ARG A 86 -8.20 17.97 6.57
CA ARG A 86 -8.66 17.90 7.97
C ARG A 86 -7.92 16.86 8.81
N GLN A 87 -6.93 16.17 8.25
CA GLN A 87 -6.08 15.26 9.02
C GLN A 87 -5.11 16.05 9.90
N ASP A 88 -5.03 15.70 11.17
CA ASP A 88 -4.12 16.35 12.13
C ASP A 88 -2.74 15.72 12.02
N ARG A 89 -1.71 16.54 11.77
CA ARG A 89 -0.31 16.09 11.64
C ARG A 89 0.30 15.67 12.97
N SER A 90 -0.16 16.28 14.06
CA SER A 90 0.37 16.06 15.40
C SER A 90 -0.40 14.98 16.18
N ASN A 91 -1.59 14.61 15.69
CA ASN A 91 -2.40 13.54 16.24
C ASN A 91 -3.30 12.93 15.15
N PRO A 92 -2.72 12.20 14.18
CA PRO A 92 -3.47 11.60 13.08
C PRO A 92 -4.62 10.74 13.59
N ARG A 93 -5.80 10.93 12.99
CA ARG A 93 -7.02 10.21 13.35
C ARG A 93 -7.34 9.18 12.27
N PRO A 94 -8.04 8.09 12.64
CA PRO A 94 -8.54 7.13 11.67
C PRO A 94 -9.41 7.80 10.60
N TYR A 95 -9.15 7.47 9.35
CA TYR A 95 -10.03 7.70 8.21
C TYR A 95 -10.28 6.35 7.52
N PRO A 96 -11.42 6.19 6.84
CA PRO A 96 -11.63 5.08 5.92
C PRO A 96 -10.53 5.02 4.84
N PRO A 97 -10.39 3.87 4.13
CA PRO A 97 -9.48 3.76 2.99
C PRO A 97 -9.73 4.86 1.96
N THR A 98 -8.69 5.49 1.43
CA THR A 98 -8.86 6.50 0.36
C THR A 98 -9.50 5.85 -0.86
N ILE A 99 -8.93 4.73 -1.32
CA ILE A 99 -9.51 3.94 -2.41
C ILE A 99 -9.92 2.58 -1.85
N HIS A 100 -11.18 2.20 -2.09
CA HIS A 100 -11.68 0.86 -1.79
C HIS A 100 -12.11 0.18 -3.09
N ALA A 101 -11.40 -0.89 -3.47
CA ALA A 101 -11.82 -1.76 -4.55
C ALA A 101 -12.65 -2.92 -3.97
N THR A 102 -13.87 -3.06 -4.47
CA THR A 102 -14.83 -4.09 -4.03
C THR A 102 -14.82 -5.34 -4.94
N THR A 103 -13.98 -5.30 -5.98
CA THR A 103 -13.78 -6.30 -7.02
C THR A 103 -12.30 -6.34 -7.40
N GLY A 104 -11.87 -7.45 -7.99
CA GLY A 104 -10.59 -7.54 -8.68
C GLY A 104 -10.66 -6.93 -10.09
N GLY A 105 -9.49 -6.83 -10.73
CA GLY A 105 -9.27 -6.31 -12.07
C GLY A 105 -9.21 -4.79 -12.11
N VAL A 106 -8.89 -4.15 -10.99
CA VAL A 106 -8.85 -2.68 -10.90
C VAL A 106 -7.47 -2.12 -11.24
N THR A 107 -7.42 -0.85 -11.63
CA THR A 107 -6.18 -0.15 -11.94
C THR A 107 -6.03 1.11 -11.10
N VAL A 108 -4.97 1.21 -10.30
CA VAL A 108 -4.61 2.47 -9.63
C VAL A 108 -3.19 2.82 -10.02
N ARG A 109 -3.02 3.95 -10.71
CA ARG A 109 -1.71 4.32 -11.26
C ARG A 109 -1.36 5.78 -11.04
N HIS A 110 -0.09 6.05 -10.80
CA HIS A 110 0.42 7.42 -10.73
C HIS A 110 -0.34 8.27 -9.70
N CYS A 111 -0.52 7.72 -8.50
CA CYS A 111 -1.28 8.37 -7.43
C CYS A 111 -0.40 8.81 -6.27
N VAL A 112 -0.74 9.97 -5.68
CA VAL A 112 -0.10 10.46 -4.46
C VAL A 112 -1.13 10.56 -3.34
N PHE A 113 -0.80 10.05 -2.16
CA PHE A 113 -1.67 10.07 -0.99
C PHE A 113 -1.04 10.94 0.11
N GLN A 114 -1.75 12.00 0.51
CA GLN A 114 -1.30 12.98 1.49
C GLN A 114 -2.26 13.05 2.68
N GLY A 115 -1.81 12.62 3.86
CA GLY A 115 -2.63 12.57 5.08
C GLY A 115 -3.65 11.44 5.10
N SER A 116 -3.57 10.51 4.14
CA SER A 116 -4.39 9.30 4.11
C SER A 116 -4.01 8.39 5.28
N TYR A 117 -5.01 8.01 6.09
CA TYR A 117 -4.81 7.07 7.18
C TYR A 117 -4.61 5.63 6.66
N GLN A 118 -5.43 5.26 5.66
CA GLN A 118 -5.30 4.03 4.88
C GLN A 118 -5.40 4.37 3.38
N MET A 119 -4.37 4.11 2.58
CA MET A 119 -4.38 4.58 1.17
C MET A 119 -5.30 3.72 0.31
N MET A 120 -5.13 2.40 0.36
CA MET A 120 -5.90 1.49 -0.47
C MET A 120 -6.33 0.25 0.30
N GLN A 121 -7.56 -0.19 0.05
CA GLN A 121 -8.06 -1.51 0.41
C GLN A 121 -8.57 -2.19 -0.87
N LEU A 122 -7.96 -3.29 -1.24
CA LEU A 122 -8.32 -4.11 -2.39
C LEU A 122 -8.95 -5.41 -1.88
N ASP A 123 -10.28 -5.45 -1.86
CA ASP A 123 -11.03 -6.63 -1.47
C ASP A 123 -11.32 -7.50 -2.68
N LYS A 124 -11.12 -8.82 -2.53
CA LYS A 124 -11.24 -9.78 -3.64
C LYS A 124 -10.32 -9.38 -4.79
N ALA A 125 -9.08 -9.08 -4.44
CA ALA A 125 -8.05 -8.73 -5.40
C ALA A 125 -7.94 -9.80 -6.51
N GLY A 126 -7.27 -9.47 -7.60
CA GLY A 126 -6.96 -10.41 -8.68
C GLY A 126 -6.95 -9.70 -10.01
N HIS A 127 -5.87 -9.84 -10.77
CA HIS A 127 -5.61 -9.02 -11.96
C HIS A 127 -5.51 -7.51 -11.70
N ASP A 128 -5.34 -7.07 -10.45
CA ASP A 128 -5.17 -5.64 -10.21
C ASP A 128 -3.80 -5.15 -10.67
N VAL A 129 -3.75 -3.90 -11.12
CA VAL A 129 -2.54 -3.20 -11.53
C VAL A 129 -2.39 -1.96 -10.66
N ILE A 130 -1.43 -2.03 -9.73
CA ILE A 130 -1.14 -0.97 -8.77
C ILE A 130 0.28 -0.49 -9.04
N ASP A 131 0.42 0.72 -9.58
CA ASP A 131 1.67 1.18 -10.20
C ASP A 131 1.98 2.65 -9.92
N ASP A 132 3.22 3.01 -9.61
CA ASP A 132 3.65 4.38 -9.32
C ASP A 132 2.82 5.04 -8.20
N ILE A 133 2.91 4.46 -7.01
CA ILE A 133 2.15 4.88 -5.83
C ILE A 133 3.05 5.55 -4.82
N TRP A 134 2.70 6.77 -4.44
CA TRP A 134 3.46 7.58 -3.49
C TRP A 134 2.61 7.97 -2.29
N GLY A 135 3.15 7.86 -1.08
CA GLY A 135 2.39 8.26 0.10
C GLY A 135 3.14 8.07 1.40
N GLN A 136 2.67 8.74 2.46
CA GLN A 136 3.12 8.49 3.82
C GLN A 136 2.21 7.48 4.51
N VAL A 137 2.79 6.41 5.05
CA VAL A 137 2.07 5.45 5.88
C VAL A 137 1.70 6.13 7.20
N LEU A 138 0.42 6.14 7.55
CA LEU A 138 -0.06 6.53 8.89
C LEU A 138 -0.60 5.32 9.66
N ASN A 139 -1.32 4.43 8.98
CA ASN A 139 -1.68 3.11 9.51
C ASN A 139 -1.41 2.01 8.47
N VAL A 140 -2.04 2.11 7.30
CA VAL A 140 -1.87 1.14 6.21
C VAL A 140 -1.61 1.88 4.90
N GLY A 141 -0.55 1.53 4.17
CA GLY A 141 -0.40 1.99 2.80
C GLY A 141 -1.40 1.26 1.91
N ILE A 142 -1.07 0.03 1.53
CA ILE A 142 -1.85 -0.79 0.61
C ILE A 142 -2.24 -2.08 1.32
N GLU A 143 -3.53 -2.35 1.45
CA GLU A 143 -4.03 -3.67 1.84
C GLU A 143 -4.63 -4.38 0.63
N ALA A 144 -4.15 -5.59 0.34
CA ALA A 144 -4.71 -6.44 -0.69
C ALA A 144 -5.12 -7.77 -0.07
N SER A 145 -6.36 -8.18 -0.32
CA SER A 145 -6.92 -9.36 0.30
C SER A 145 -7.64 -10.26 -0.69
N ASN A 146 -7.47 -11.56 -0.46
CA ASN A 146 -8.19 -12.63 -1.15
C ASN A 146 -8.02 -12.56 -2.66
N ALA A 147 -6.76 -12.52 -3.11
CA ALA A 147 -6.50 -12.53 -4.54
C ALA A 147 -6.67 -13.94 -5.10
N ASP A 148 -7.65 -14.12 -5.99
CA ASP A 148 -7.89 -15.39 -6.68
C ASP A 148 -7.12 -15.49 -8.00
N ASP A 149 -6.40 -14.43 -8.38
CA ASP A 149 -5.53 -14.38 -9.57
C ASP A 149 -4.39 -13.36 -9.35
N VAL A 150 -3.49 -13.24 -10.32
CA VAL A 150 -2.23 -12.50 -10.21
C VAL A 150 -2.47 -10.98 -10.18
N THR A 151 -2.35 -10.39 -8.99
CA THR A 151 -2.24 -8.94 -8.80
C THR A 151 -0.79 -8.47 -8.90
N ARG A 152 -0.58 -7.26 -9.47
CA ARG A 152 0.74 -6.65 -9.68
C ARG A 152 0.86 -5.34 -8.91
N PHE A 153 1.92 -5.23 -8.12
CA PHE A 153 2.35 -4.02 -7.43
C PHE A 153 3.71 -3.63 -7.97
N SER A 154 3.82 -2.44 -8.56
CA SER A 154 5.08 -1.94 -9.12
C SER A 154 5.34 -0.47 -8.76
N HIS A 155 6.60 -0.09 -8.55
CA HIS A 155 7.00 1.30 -8.29
C HIS A 155 6.23 1.91 -7.10
N ILE A 156 6.29 1.23 -5.96
CA ILE A 156 5.59 1.65 -4.73
C ILE A 156 6.60 2.39 -3.86
N HIS A 157 6.36 3.68 -3.61
CA HIS A 157 7.27 4.54 -2.84
C HIS A 157 6.55 5.13 -1.64
N LEU A 158 6.61 4.42 -0.50
CA LEU A 158 5.98 4.84 0.74
C LEU A 158 6.99 5.54 1.64
N TRP A 159 6.88 6.85 1.78
CA TRP A 159 7.82 7.68 2.54
C TRP A 159 7.11 8.90 3.16
N PRO A 160 7.73 9.62 4.11
CA PRO A 160 7.10 10.72 4.87
C PRO A 160 6.89 12.00 4.05
N ASN A 161 6.14 11.90 2.96
CA ASN A 161 5.90 12.97 2.00
C ASN A 161 4.89 14.02 2.47
N TRP A 162 4.18 13.78 3.58
CA TRP A 162 3.10 14.65 4.05
C TRP A 162 3.47 15.44 5.30
N SER A 163 4.07 14.78 6.30
CA SER A 163 4.53 15.42 7.53
C SER A 163 5.48 14.52 8.33
N MET A 164 6.66 15.03 8.67
CA MET A 164 7.57 14.38 9.61
C MET A 164 6.99 14.30 11.03
N ASP A 165 6.14 15.25 11.43
CA ASP A 165 5.49 15.25 12.75
C ASP A 165 4.53 14.05 12.92
N ALA A 166 3.98 13.55 11.81
CA ALA A 166 3.09 12.40 11.81
C ALA A 166 3.83 11.05 11.83
N LEU A 167 5.15 11.04 11.62
CA LEU A 167 5.95 9.82 11.50
C LEU A 167 5.88 8.91 12.74
N PRO A 168 5.97 9.42 14.00
CA PRO A 168 5.90 8.57 15.18
C PRO A 168 4.60 7.74 15.26
N PHE A 169 3.51 8.26 14.71
CA PHE A 169 2.21 7.58 14.70
C PHE A 169 2.17 6.39 13.74
N ALA A 170 3.01 6.35 12.71
CA ALA A 170 3.10 5.21 11.79
C ALA A 170 3.68 3.94 12.45
N TYR A 171 4.41 4.10 13.56
CA TYR A 171 4.92 2.98 14.36
C TYR A 171 3.87 2.45 15.35
N ASN A 172 2.96 3.31 15.80
CA ASN A 172 1.87 2.94 16.69
C ASN A 172 0.56 3.67 16.33
N PRO A 173 -0.08 3.29 15.21
CA PRO A 173 -1.26 3.99 14.70
C PRO A 173 -2.41 4.02 15.72
N PRO A 174 -2.94 5.21 16.05
CA PRO A 174 -4.08 5.36 16.95
C PRO A 174 -5.31 4.61 16.43
N GLY A 175 -5.96 3.80 17.27
CA GLY A 175 -7.19 3.08 16.89
C GLY A 175 -6.99 1.77 16.12
N ASN A 176 -5.74 1.35 15.90
CA ASN A 176 -5.46 0.06 15.26
C ASN A 176 -5.58 -1.11 16.24
N ALA A 177 -6.81 -1.63 16.41
CA ALA A 177 -7.08 -2.85 17.15
C ALA A 177 -6.88 -4.14 16.32
N SER A 178 -6.79 -4.03 14.99
CA SER A 178 -6.74 -5.18 14.06
C SER A 178 -5.35 -5.80 13.89
N GLY A 179 -4.30 -5.14 14.41
CA GLY A 179 -2.91 -5.57 14.29
C GLY A 179 -2.28 -5.29 12.92
N ALA A 180 -3.08 -4.86 11.94
CA ALA A 180 -2.64 -4.49 10.60
C ALA A 180 -2.14 -3.05 10.58
N ALA A 181 -0.83 -2.83 10.69
CA ALA A 181 -0.20 -1.57 10.30
C ALA A 181 1.08 -1.86 9.55
N ALA A 182 1.05 -1.54 8.26
CA ALA A 182 2.21 -1.72 7.42
C ALA A 182 2.15 -0.81 6.20
N GLY A 183 3.31 -0.61 5.56
CA GLY A 183 3.33 -0.08 4.20
C GLY A 183 2.47 -0.93 3.27
N MET A 184 2.64 -2.25 3.31
CA MET A 184 1.81 -3.20 2.58
C MET A 184 1.30 -4.32 3.49
N VAL A 185 0.00 -4.61 3.40
CA VAL A 185 -0.66 -5.73 4.07
C VAL A 185 -1.18 -6.68 2.99
N LEU A 186 -0.64 -7.90 2.96
CA LEU A 186 -0.97 -8.93 1.97
C LEU A 186 -1.70 -10.08 2.66
N ARG A 187 -2.92 -10.39 2.19
CA ARG A 187 -3.79 -11.41 2.80
C ARG A 187 -4.30 -12.42 1.79
N GLY A 188 -3.91 -13.69 1.92
CA GLY A 188 -4.39 -14.78 1.06
C GLY A 188 -4.32 -14.47 -0.44
N LEU A 189 -3.13 -14.16 -0.95
CA LEU A 189 -2.92 -13.83 -2.36
C LEU A 189 -2.47 -15.04 -3.19
N ASP A 190 -2.99 -15.15 -4.41
CA ASP A 190 -2.50 -16.06 -5.45
C ASP A 190 -1.38 -15.42 -6.27
N TRP A 191 -0.17 -15.93 -6.10
CA TRP A 191 0.96 -15.66 -6.99
C TRP A 191 1.18 -14.19 -7.35
N ALA A 192 1.00 -13.27 -6.39
CA ALA A 192 1.12 -11.84 -6.64
C ALA A 192 2.55 -11.46 -7.05
N HIS A 193 2.67 -10.38 -7.81
CA HIS A 193 3.96 -9.83 -8.24
C HIS A 193 4.20 -8.49 -7.54
N LEU A 194 5.32 -8.39 -6.84
CA LEU A 194 5.82 -7.16 -6.26
C LEU A 194 7.12 -6.78 -6.98
N ASP A 195 7.26 -5.54 -7.39
CA ASP A 195 8.51 -5.06 -7.98
C ASP A 195 8.74 -3.59 -7.62
N ASP A 196 9.99 -3.23 -7.35
CA ASP A 196 10.37 -1.87 -6.94
C ASP A 196 9.46 -1.31 -5.81
N VAL A 197 9.54 -1.96 -4.64
CA VAL A 197 8.79 -1.56 -3.44
C VAL A 197 9.75 -0.92 -2.44
N PHE A 198 9.54 0.36 -2.13
CA PHE A 198 10.23 1.11 -1.09
C PHE A 198 9.27 1.48 0.04
N VAL A 199 9.62 1.16 1.28
CA VAL A 199 8.85 1.55 2.48
C VAL A 199 9.76 2.14 3.55
N PHE A 200 9.40 3.35 3.98
CA PHE A 200 10.13 4.11 4.99
C PHE A 200 9.25 4.42 6.21
N GLY A 201 9.83 4.22 7.40
CA GLY A 201 9.40 4.91 8.62
C GLY A 201 8.02 4.51 9.14
N CYS A 202 7.76 3.22 9.29
CA CYS A 202 6.53 2.71 9.90
C CYS A 202 6.78 1.44 10.71
N ARG A 203 5.77 0.91 11.41
CA ARG A 203 5.95 -0.29 12.25
C ARG A 203 6.45 -1.48 11.45
N THR A 204 5.79 -1.78 10.34
CA THR A 204 6.07 -2.96 9.51
C THR A 204 6.15 -2.53 8.05
N ALA A 205 7.18 -2.89 7.30
CA ALA A 205 7.19 -2.54 5.88
C ALA A 205 6.18 -3.38 5.08
N VAL A 206 6.32 -4.72 5.16
CA VAL A 206 5.38 -5.66 4.53
C VAL A 206 4.91 -6.68 5.56
N GLN A 207 3.59 -6.78 5.70
CA GLN A 207 2.93 -7.73 6.58
C GLN A 207 2.16 -8.77 5.76
N VAL A 208 2.46 -10.05 6.00
CA VAL A 208 1.83 -11.18 5.30
C VAL A 208 0.95 -11.92 6.30
N LEU A 209 -0.35 -11.85 6.10
CA LEU A 209 -1.35 -12.35 7.04
C LEU A 209 -2.27 -13.38 6.36
N PRO A 210 -2.98 -14.23 7.13
CA PRO A 210 -3.98 -15.11 6.55
C PRO A 210 -5.12 -14.30 5.93
N GLY A 211 -5.58 -14.76 4.76
CA GLY A 211 -6.82 -14.32 4.12
C GLY A 211 -8.02 -15.14 4.56
N ARG A 212 -9.09 -15.08 3.75
CA ARG A 212 -10.35 -15.80 3.97
C ARG A 212 -10.09 -17.30 4.10
N GLY A 213 -10.67 -17.92 5.12
CA GLY A 213 -10.51 -19.34 5.39
C GLY A 213 -9.10 -19.77 5.81
N GLY A 214 -8.23 -18.83 6.21
CA GLY A 214 -6.85 -19.14 6.59
C GLY A 214 -5.88 -19.27 5.41
N ARG A 215 -6.30 -18.90 4.19
CA ARG A 215 -5.45 -18.94 3.00
C ARG A 215 -4.18 -18.11 3.22
N GLY A 216 -3.01 -18.71 3.04
CA GLY A 216 -1.72 -18.00 3.05
C GLY A 216 -1.42 -17.28 1.73
N CYS A 217 -0.36 -16.47 1.70
CA CYS A 217 0.03 -15.72 0.51
C CYS A 217 1.11 -16.44 -0.30
N GLY A 218 0.93 -16.53 -1.61
CA GLY A 218 1.99 -16.77 -2.58
C GLY A 218 2.35 -15.47 -3.30
N PHE A 219 3.64 -15.12 -3.36
CA PHE A 219 4.08 -13.99 -4.19
C PHE A 219 5.55 -14.07 -4.57
N ARG A 220 5.89 -13.39 -5.65
CA ARG A 220 7.28 -13.11 -6.04
C ARG A 220 7.57 -11.62 -5.95
N ALA A 221 8.74 -11.28 -5.46
CA ALA A 221 9.23 -9.91 -5.37
C ALA A 221 10.56 -9.76 -6.11
N GLY A 222 10.68 -8.75 -6.96
CA GLY A 222 11.96 -8.34 -7.55
C GLY A 222 12.81 -7.65 -6.50
N THR A 223 12.50 -6.39 -6.20
CA THR A 223 13.19 -5.61 -5.16
C THR A 223 12.22 -5.13 -4.09
N ILE A 224 12.60 -5.30 -2.82
CA ILE A 224 11.97 -4.67 -1.67
C ILE A 224 13.05 -3.96 -0.86
N ASP A 225 12.95 -2.63 -0.78
CA ASP A 225 13.83 -1.76 -0.05
C ASP A 225 13.09 -1.16 1.15
N ILE A 226 13.69 -1.28 2.33
CA ILE A 226 13.06 -0.91 3.59
C ILE A 226 14.00 -0.01 4.36
N ASP A 227 13.48 1.10 4.87
CA ASP A 227 14.26 2.02 5.69
C ASP A 227 13.47 2.45 6.93
N ALA A 228 14.16 2.53 8.07
CA ALA A 228 13.61 2.97 9.34
C ALA A 228 12.28 2.28 9.75
N CYS A 229 12.07 1.01 9.40
CA CYS A 229 10.87 0.26 9.82
C CYS A 229 11.19 -0.62 11.04
N SER A 230 10.25 -0.77 11.99
CA SER A 230 10.51 -1.62 13.17
C SER A 230 10.62 -3.10 12.84
N VAL A 231 9.84 -3.56 11.87
CA VAL A 231 9.92 -4.91 11.30
C VAL A 231 9.94 -4.76 9.79
N GLY A 232 10.92 -5.37 9.13
CA GLY A 232 10.96 -5.36 7.67
C GLY A 232 9.80 -6.18 7.10
N LEU A 233 9.87 -7.50 7.30
CA LEU A 233 8.85 -8.43 6.85
C LEU A 233 8.24 -9.16 8.06
N ASP A 234 6.93 -9.03 8.28
CA ASP A 234 6.20 -9.78 9.29
C ASP A 234 5.35 -10.86 8.61
N VAL A 235 5.84 -12.09 8.61
CA VAL A 235 5.30 -13.21 7.82
C VAL A 235 4.59 -14.21 8.72
N ARG A 236 3.25 -14.25 8.61
CA ARG A 236 2.36 -15.08 9.44
C ARG A 236 1.56 -16.13 8.67
N ALA A 237 1.50 -16.05 7.34
CA ALA A 237 0.81 -17.05 6.54
C ALA A 237 1.41 -17.16 5.13
N ILE A 238 2.04 -18.29 4.84
CA ILE A 238 2.63 -18.59 3.53
C ILE A 238 1.69 -19.54 2.78
N GLY A 239 1.40 -19.25 1.51
CA GLY A 239 0.64 -20.12 0.62
C GLY A 239 1.47 -21.32 0.19
N GLN A 240 0.86 -22.35 -0.42
CA GLN A 240 1.61 -23.51 -0.92
C GLN A 240 2.61 -23.12 -2.03
N ASP A 241 2.29 -22.07 -2.78
CA ASP A 241 3.14 -21.54 -3.86
C ASP A 241 4.41 -20.83 -3.33
N GLY A 242 4.46 -20.57 -2.03
CA GLY A 242 5.61 -19.97 -1.36
C GLY A 242 5.81 -18.48 -1.65
N ILE A 243 6.85 -17.93 -1.05
CA ILE A 243 7.26 -16.54 -1.24
C ILE A 243 8.68 -16.54 -1.79
N SER A 244 8.93 -15.76 -2.84
CA SER A 244 10.28 -15.58 -3.39
C SER A 244 10.62 -14.11 -3.48
N ILE A 245 11.75 -13.70 -2.93
CA ILE A 245 12.27 -12.33 -2.99
C ILE A 245 13.66 -12.39 -3.62
N ALA A 246 13.86 -11.69 -4.73
CA ALA A 246 15.15 -11.65 -5.39
C ALA A 246 16.12 -10.74 -4.61
N ASN A 247 15.73 -9.50 -4.35
CA ASN A 247 16.55 -8.51 -3.66
C ASN A 247 15.77 -7.91 -2.48
N LEU A 248 16.37 -7.98 -1.29
CA LEU A 248 15.82 -7.43 -0.06
C LEU A 248 16.86 -6.52 0.59
N THR A 249 16.59 -5.22 0.66
CA THR A 249 17.44 -4.27 1.39
C THR A 249 16.73 -3.79 2.64
N MET A 250 17.46 -3.74 3.75
CA MET A 250 16.96 -3.18 5.01
C MET A 250 17.99 -2.23 5.62
N ALA A 251 17.60 -0.97 5.74
CA ALA A 251 18.33 0.09 6.41
C ALA A 251 17.72 0.34 7.80
N GLY A 252 18.54 0.18 8.84
CA GLY A 252 18.16 0.57 10.20
C GLY A 252 18.58 1.97 10.56
N ASN A 253 17.65 2.75 11.13
CA ASN A 253 17.89 4.14 11.47
C ASN A 253 17.20 4.56 12.77
N THR A 254 18.00 4.89 13.78
CA THR A 254 17.54 5.28 15.11
C THR A 254 17.01 6.72 15.18
N HIS A 255 17.34 7.55 14.19
CA HIS A 255 16.99 8.97 14.18
C HIS A 255 15.48 9.21 14.11
N TYR A 256 14.75 8.32 13.43
CA TYR A 256 13.33 8.49 13.13
C TYR A 256 12.38 7.79 14.12
N GLY A 257 12.91 7.36 15.27
CA GLY A 257 12.10 6.94 16.42
C GLY A 257 11.78 5.44 16.49
N ALA A 258 12.27 4.62 15.57
CA ALA A 258 12.24 3.17 15.75
C ALA A 258 13.53 2.50 15.26
N GLU A 259 14.10 1.65 16.10
CA GLU A 259 15.01 0.60 15.63
C GLU A 259 14.21 -0.34 14.71
N PRO A 260 14.78 -0.86 13.60
CA PRO A 260 14.40 -2.19 13.18
C PRO A 260 14.69 -3.14 14.34
N LEU A 261 13.62 -3.56 14.98
CA LEU A 261 13.62 -4.60 15.99
C LEU A 261 13.92 -5.96 15.37
N THR A 262 13.64 -6.19 14.08
CA THR A 262 13.99 -7.43 13.36
C THR A 262 13.84 -7.22 11.86
N GLY A 263 14.71 -7.82 11.07
CA GLY A 263 14.56 -7.81 9.61
C GLY A 263 13.34 -8.61 9.14
N ILE A 264 13.39 -9.93 9.32
CA ILE A 264 12.28 -10.84 9.01
C ILE A 264 11.75 -11.47 10.29
N LEU A 265 10.50 -11.20 10.65
CA LEU A 265 9.77 -11.90 11.70
C LEU A 265 8.92 -12.98 11.05
N MET A 266 9.18 -14.25 11.34
CA MET A 266 8.44 -15.37 10.75
C MET A 266 7.77 -16.23 11.83
N ASP A 267 6.47 -16.42 11.65
CA ASP A 267 5.60 -17.23 12.50
C ASP A 267 4.47 -17.81 11.64
N ALA A 268 4.86 -18.61 10.66
CA ALA A 268 4.02 -19.26 9.64
C ALA A 268 4.42 -20.75 9.54
N PRO A 269 3.95 -21.61 10.46
CA PRO A 269 4.36 -23.01 10.52
C PRO A 269 3.82 -23.84 9.33
N ASP A 270 2.70 -23.41 8.77
CA ASP A 270 2.01 -24.08 7.66
C ASP A 270 2.34 -23.44 6.30
N GLY A 271 2.05 -24.18 5.22
CA GLY A 271 2.24 -23.72 3.85
C GLY A 271 3.64 -23.96 3.28
N GLY A 272 3.97 -23.23 2.21
CA GLY A 272 5.23 -23.35 1.48
C GLY A 272 6.43 -22.74 2.22
N HIS A 273 7.49 -22.44 1.48
CA HIS A 273 8.70 -21.79 2.00
C HIS A 273 8.80 -20.34 1.53
N MET A 274 9.57 -19.54 2.26
CA MET A 274 10.04 -18.25 1.83
C MET A 274 11.52 -18.35 1.43
N VAL A 275 11.85 -17.86 0.25
CA VAL A 275 13.23 -17.80 -0.26
C VAL A 275 13.62 -16.34 -0.52
N VAL A 276 14.73 -15.92 0.07
CA VAL A 276 15.38 -14.62 -0.21
C VAL A 276 16.72 -14.89 -0.88
N THR A 277 16.89 -14.38 -2.11
CA THR A 277 18.11 -14.68 -2.91
C THR A 277 19.27 -13.81 -2.47
N ALA A 278 19.10 -12.49 -2.50
CA ALA A 278 20.07 -11.53 -2.02
C ALA A 278 19.42 -10.65 -0.95
N ALA A 279 19.98 -10.68 0.26
CA ALA A 279 19.58 -9.81 1.35
C ALA A 279 20.75 -8.92 1.77
N HIS A 280 20.51 -7.62 1.83
CA HIS A 280 21.46 -6.62 2.30
C HIS A 280 20.88 -5.89 3.52
N TYR A 281 21.61 -5.95 4.62
CA TYR A 281 21.25 -5.31 5.88
C TYR A 281 22.32 -4.28 6.21
N HIS A 282 21.93 -3.03 6.45
CA HIS A 282 22.85 -1.96 6.82
C HIS A 282 22.23 -1.03 7.87
N GLY A 283 23.09 -0.26 8.55
CA GLY A 283 22.66 0.63 9.64
C GLY A 283 22.36 -0.12 10.95
N ASN A 284 21.69 0.56 11.88
CA ASN A 284 21.46 0.00 13.21
C ASN A 284 20.24 -0.91 13.20
N ILE A 285 20.45 -2.22 13.12
CA ILE A 285 19.40 -3.23 13.26
C ILE A 285 19.54 -3.87 14.63
N GLY A 286 18.63 -3.50 15.53
CA GLY A 286 18.70 -3.79 16.96
C GLY A 286 18.64 -5.28 17.34
N GLN A 287 18.22 -6.18 16.44
CA GLN A 287 18.26 -7.64 16.67
C GLN A 287 18.78 -8.47 15.47
N GLN A 288 18.29 -9.71 15.34
CA GLN A 288 18.63 -10.69 14.32
C GLN A 288 18.08 -10.26 12.95
N VAL A 289 18.82 -10.60 11.89
CA VAL A 289 18.38 -10.41 10.49
C VAL A 289 17.06 -11.12 10.20
N ALA A 290 16.82 -12.25 10.88
CA ALA A 290 15.55 -12.95 10.91
C ALA A 290 15.31 -13.57 12.29
N TYR A 291 14.06 -13.53 12.76
CA TYR A 291 13.59 -14.20 13.97
C TYR A 291 12.49 -15.20 13.60
N LEU A 292 12.82 -16.49 13.68
CA LEU A 292 11.95 -17.61 13.30
C LEU A 292 11.34 -18.21 14.56
N ARG A 293 10.04 -17.98 14.80
CA ARG A 293 9.37 -18.45 16.04
C ARG A 293 8.98 -19.93 15.94
N SER A 294 7.96 -20.22 15.13
CA SER A 294 7.38 -21.54 14.94
C SER A 294 7.75 -22.15 13.57
N SER A 295 8.73 -21.55 12.88
CA SER A 295 8.99 -21.81 11.44
C SER A 295 10.49 -21.99 11.11
N PRO A 296 11.24 -22.81 11.86
CA PRO A 296 12.71 -22.86 11.77
C PRO A 296 13.25 -23.33 10.41
N ASP A 297 12.44 -24.01 9.60
CA ASP A 297 12.80 -24.59 8.29
C ASP A 297 12.14 -23.87 7.10
N LYS A 298 11.32 -22.84 7.36
CA LYS A 298 10.51 -22.16 6.34
C LYS A 298 11.23 -21.02 5.62
N LEU A 299 12.29 -20.47 6.22
CA LEU A 299 13.08 -19.40 5.59
C LEU A 299 14.38 -19.96 5.02
N ARG A 300 14.62 -19.70 3.73
CA ARG A 300 15.91 -19.91 3.08
C ARG A 300 16.46 -18.59 2.58
N MET A 301 17.64 -18.21 3.06
CA MET A 301 18.39 -17.06 2.55
C MET A 301 19.65 -17.56 1.84
N ILE A 302 19.86 -17.15 0.58
CA ILE A 302 20.97 -17.66 -0.24
C ILE A 302 22.24 -16.83 -0.03
N SER A 303 22.13 -15.51 -0.16
CA SER A 303 23.23 -14.56 0.10
C SER A 303 22.75 -13.50 1.09
N VAL A 304 23.52 -13.30 2.16
CA VAL A 304 23.22 -12.31 3.20
C VAL A 304 24.47 -11.47 3.44
N ILE A 305 24.36 -10.16 3.24
CA ILE A 305 25.37 -9.17 3.61
C ILE A 305 24.81 -8.37 4.77
N ARG A 306 25.59 -8.22 5.85
CA ARG A 306 25.28 -7.34 6.97
C ARG A 306 26.44 -6.38 7.21
N GLU A 307 26.20 -5.10 6.98
CA GLU A 307 27.14 -4.02 7.25
C GLU A 307 26.81 -3.40 8.62
N THR A 308 27.82 -3.29 9.48
CA THR A 308 27.73 -2.59 10.78
C THR A 308 28.57 -1.33 10.69
N PHE A 309 27.93 -0.17 10.84
CA PHE A 309 28.58 1.14 10.89
C PHE A 309 28.66 1.65 12.32
#